data_AF-A0A517VTG1-F1
#
_entry.id   AF-A0A517VTG1-F1
#
_cell.length_a   1.000
_cell.length_b   1.000
_cell.length_c   1.000
_cell.angle_alpha   90.00
_cell.angle_beta   90.00
_cell.angle_gamma   90.00
#
_symmetry.space_group_name_H-M   'P 1'
#
loop_
_entity.id
_entity.type
_entity.pdbx_description
1 polymer ?
#
loop_
_entity_poly.entity_id
_entity_poly.type
_entity_poly.pdbx_seq_one_letter_code
_entity_poly.pdbx_strand_id
1 'polypeptide(L)'
;MTENKESRILRFLGYSIPILLVSYVLSIGPVAAWVLDKNGNAVNTKYMKPIMIFYGPLEWCASNNKFVGDSIRAYIDVCNGTDR
;
A
#
# COMPACT_ATOMS: atom_id res chain seq x y z
N MET A 1 33.75 1.08 21.45
CA MET A 1 33.17 2.14 20.57
C MET A 1 32.44 1.60 19.33
N THR A 2 32.65 0.34 18.92
CA THR A 2 31.93 -0.35 17.83
C THR A 2 30.51 -0.79 18.22
N GLU A 3 30.33 -1.23 19.47
CA GLU A 3 29.05 -1.71 20.03
C GLU A 3 27.90 -0.68 19.96
N ASN A 4 28.23 0.61 20.15
CA ASN A 4 27.26 1.71 20.05
C ASN A 4 26.75 1.95 18.63
N LYS A 5 27.52 1.56 17.60
CA LYS A 5 27.12 1.70 16.19
C LYS A 5 26.14 0.60 15.78
N GLU A 6 26.39 -0.63 16.20
CA GLU A 6 25.50 -1.77 15.93
C GLU A 6 24.13 -1.59 16.59
N SER A 7 24.08 -1.13 17.84
CA SER A 7 22.83 -0.82 18.54
C SER A 7 21.99 0.24 17.82
N ARG A 8 22.65 1.26 17.24
CA ARG A 8 21.97 2.33 16.50
C ARG A 8 21.44 1.87 15.15
N ILE A 9 22.17 0.99 14.46
CA ILE A 9 21.72 0.36 13.20
C ILE A 9 20.54 -0.57 13.46
N LEU A 10 20.60 -1.40 14.53
CA LEU A 10 19.50 -2.29 14.89
C LEU A 10 18.22 -1.51 15.21
N ARG A 11 18.33 -0.40 15.97
CA ARG A 11 17.21 0.50 16.23
C ARG A 11 16.67 1.13 14.95
N PHE A 12 17.55 1.58 14.07
CA PHE A 12 17.14 2.16 12.79
C PHE A 12 16.37 1.15 11.92
N LEU A 13 16.87 -0.08 11.79
CA LEU A 13 16.18 -1.16 11.08
C LEU A 13 14.84 -1.49 11.74
N GLY A 14 14.83 -1.57 13.08
CA GLY A 14 13.63 -1.82 13.87
C GLY A 14 12.53 -0.78 13.66
N TYR A 15 12.87 0.49 13.47
CA TYR A 15 11.89 1.54 13.13
C TYR A 15 11.60 1.64 11.63
N SER A 16 12.57 1.32 10.77
CA SER A 16 12.40 1.42 9.32
C SER A 16 11.42 0.40 8.79
N ILE A 17 11.45 -0.83 9.30
CA ILE A 17 10.54 -1.91 8.87
C ILE A 17 9.06 -1.52 9.05
N PRO A 18 8.57 -1.10 10.24
CA PRO A 18 7.18 -0.71 10.41
C PRO A 18 6.83 0.55 9.60
N ILE A 19 7.74 1.52 9.48
CA ILE A 19 7.51 2.72 8.66
C ILE A 19 7.35 2.33 7.18
N LEU A 20 8.20 1.43 6.68
CA LEU A 20 8.12 0.91 5.32
C LEU A 20 6.83 0.16 5.09
N LEU A 21 6.41 -0.70 6.02
CA LEU A 21 5.11 -1.39 5.93
C LEU A 21 3.94 -0.42 5.88
N VAL A 22 3.92 0.59 6.74
CA VAL A 22 2.88 1.63 6.73
C VAL A 22 2.88 2.38 5.41
N SER A 23 4.06 2.76 4.90
CA SER A 23 4.18 3.44 3.61
C SER A 23 3.70 2.57 2.44
N TYR A 24 3.96 1.26 2.48
CA TYR A 24 3.51 0.28 1.49
C TYR A 24 1.98 0.15 1.47
N VAL A 25 1.34 0.08 2.64
CA VAL A 25 -0.13 0.04 2.72
C VAL A 25 -0.73 1.36 2.22
N LEU A 26 -0.16 2.50 2.64
CA LEU A 26 -0.65 3.83 2.25
C LEU A 26 -0.42 4.15 0.78
N SER A 27 0.57 3.54 0.12
CA SER A 27 0.82 3.80 -1.31
C SER A 27 -0.23 3.18 -2.23
N ILE A 28 -1.06 2.23 -1.77
CA ILE A 28 -2.09 1.61 -2.63
C ILE A 28 -3.13 2.63 -3.13
N GLY A 29 -3.49 3.61 -2.30
CA GLY A 29 -4.46 4.66 -2.64
C GLY A 29 -4.05 5.47 -3.87
N PRO A 30 -2.93 6.21 -3.83
CA PRO A 30 -2.46 6.99 -4.98
C PRO A 30 -2.09 6.11 -6.17
N VAL A 31 -1.60 4.88 -5.96
CA VAL A 31 -1.30 3.95 -7.07
C VAL A 31 -2.58 3.48 -7.75
N ALA A 32 -3.61 3.13 -6.99
CA ALA A 32 -4.92 2.78 -7.53
C ALA A 32 -5.52 3.96 -8.31
N ALA A 33 -5.39 5.18 -7.80
CA ALA A 33 -5.83 6.40 -8.48
C ALA A 33 -5.10 6.69 -9.79
N TRP A 34 -3.87 6.23 -9.91
CA TRP A 34 -3.09 6.39 -11.13
C TRP A 34 -3.38 5.32 -12.18
N VAL A 35 -3.82 4.13 -11.75
CA VAL A 35 -4.04 2.96 -12.64
C VAL A 35 -5.51 2.82 -13.04
N LEU A 36 -6.42 3.16 -12.14
CA LEU A 36 -7.87 3.04 -12.30
C LEU A 36 -8.48 4.42 -12.56
N ASP A 37 -9.40 4.48 -13.51
CA ASP A 37 -10.24 5.66 -13.74
C ASP A 37 -11.31 5.77 -12.64
N LYS A 38 -12.01 6.91 -12.58
CA LYS A 38 -13.13 7.15 -11.64
C LYS A 38 -14.25 6.11 -11.72
N ASN A 39 -14.32 5.38 -12.83
CA ASN A 39 -15.29 4.31 -13.06
C ASN A 39 -14.72 2.90 -12.74
N GLY A 40 -13.53 2.80 -12.15
CA GLY A 40 -12.86 1.52 -11.87
C GLY A 40 -12.23 0.85 -13.10
N ASN A 41 -12.19 1.53 -14.24
CA ASN A 41 -11.62 0.99 -15.47
C ASN A 41 -10.10 1.17 -15.49
N ALA A 42 -9.35 0.14 -15.88
CA ALA A 42 -7.89 0.21 -15.98
C ALA A 42 -7.48 1.13 -17.14
N VAL A 43 -6.91 2.30 -16.84
CA VAL A 43 -6.42 3.27 -17.83
C VAL A 43 -5.04 2.84 -18.35
N ASN A 44 -4.21 2.30 -17.46
CA ASN A 44 -2.83 1.91 -17.75
C ASN A 44 -2.64 0.39 -17.57
N THR A 45 -3.23 -0.39 -18.47
CA THR A 45 -3.21 -1.87 -18.44
C THR A 45 -1.78 -2.46 -18.45
N LYS A 46 -0.80 -1.73 -18.99
CA LYS A 46 0.62 -2.13 -19.00
C LYS A 46 1.21 -2.35 -17.60
N TYR A 47 0.76 -1.56 -16.62
CA TYR A 47 1.29 -1.60 -15.25
C TYR A 47 0.40 -2.40 -14.28
N MET A 48 -0.76 -2.85 -14.74
CA MET A 48 -1.73 -3.54 -13.89
C MET A 48 -1.18 -4.87 -13.33
N LYS A 49 -0.52 -5.69 -14.16
CA LYS A 49 0.06 -6.97 -13.72
C LYS A 49 1.13 -6.82 -12.62
N PRO A 50 2.19 -6.01 -12.79
CA PRO A 50 3.20 -5.86 -11.75
C PRO A 50 2.62 -5.26 -10.46
N ILE A 51 1.65 -4.34 -10.56
CA ILE A 51 1.00 -3.73 -9.40
C ILE A 51 0.15 -4.75 -8.64
N MET A 52 -0.61 -5.59 -9.34
CA MET A 52 -1.37 -6.69 -8.73
C MET A 52 -0.45 -7.69 -8.03
N ILE A 53 0.69 -8.04 -8.63
CA ILE A 53 1.69 -8.91 -7.98
C ILE A 53 2.27 -8.24 -6.73
N PHE A 54 2.61 -6.94 -6.81
CA PHE A 54 3.21 -6.20 -5.72
C PHE A 54 2.25 -5.99 -4.52
N TYR A 55 0.97 -5.74 -4.79
CA TYR A 55 -0.07 -5.59 -3.77
C TYR A 55 -0.85 -6.87 -3.45
N GLY A 56 -0.47 -8.01 -4.07
CA GLY A 56 -1.13 -9.30 -3.87
C GLY A 56 -1.27 -9.73 -2.40
N PRO A 57 -0.27 -9.53 -1.53
CA PRO A 57 -0.43 -9.79 -0.10
C PRO A 57 -1.52 -8.94 0.55
N LEU A 58 -1.64 -7.67 0.14
CA LEU A 58 -2.67 -6.75 0.65
C LEU A 58 -4.06 -7.17 0.14
N GLU A 59 -4.15 -7.57 -1.13
CA GLU A 59 -5.38 -8.11 -1.74
C GLU A 59 -5.83 -9.40 -1.05
N TRP A 60 -4.88 -10.27 -0.71
CA TRP A 60 -5.16 -11.48 0.06
C TRP A 60 -5.71 -11.12 1.46
N CYS A 61 -5.08 -10.18 2.17
CA CYS A 61 -5.59 -9.70 3.46
C CYS A 61 -7.00 -9.09 3.35
N ALA A 62 -7.25 -8.29 2.32
CA ALA A 62 -8.56 -7.70 2.04
C ALA A 62 -9.64 -8.75 1.74
N SER A 63 -9.25 -9.82 1.04
CA SER A 63 -10.16 -10.92 0.68
C SER A 63 -10.53 -11.79 1.89
N ASN A 64 -9.63 -11.92 2.86
CA ASN A 64 -9.85 -12.70 4.08
C ASN A 64 -10.52 -11.88 5.20
N ASN A 65 -10.51 -10.54 5.13
CA ASN A 65 -11.10 -9.69 6.14
C ASN A 65 -11.89 -8.53 5.52
N LYS A 66 -13.21 -8.60 5.65
CA LYS A 66 -14.14 -7.60 5.12
C LYS A 66 -13.83 -6.17 5.61
N PHE A 67 -13.48 -6.01 6.88
CA PHE A 67 -13.16 -4.68 7.43
C PHE A 67 -11.93 -4.07 6.75
N VAL A 68 -10.91 -4.89 6.47
CA VAL A 68 -9.69 -4.46 5.77
C VAL A 68 -10.01 -4.11 4.32
N GLY A 69 -10.81 -4.94 3.64
CA GLY A 69 -11.24 -4.67 2.27
C GLY A 69 -12.05 -3.39 2.12
N ASP A 70 -13.02 -3.16 3.02
CA ASP A 70 -13.85 -1.96 3.02
C ASP A 70 -13.02 -0.70 3.32
N SER A 71 -12.07 -0.80 4.26
CA SER A 71 -11.13 0.30 4.57
C SER A 71 -10.23 0.66 3.39
N ILE A 72 -9.70 -0.34 2.67
CA ILE A 72 -8.86 -0.11 1.48
C ILE A 72 -9.67 0.55 0.37
N ARG A 73 -10.90 0.09 0.12
CA ARG A 73 -11.78 0.70 -0.90
C ARG A 73 -12.08 2.16 -0.57
N ALA A 74 -12.52 2.44 0.66
CA ALA A 74 -12.79 3.81 1.10
C ALA A 74 -11.55 4.71 0.94
N TYR A 75 -10.37 4.20 1.29
CA TYR A 75 -9.13 4.95 1.10
C TYR A 75 -8.80 5.23 -0.37
N ILE A 76 -9.01 4.24 -1.25
CA ILE A 76 -8.84 4.43 -2.70
C ILE A 76 -9.84 5.47 -3.23
N ASP A 77 -11.09 5.45 -2.77
CA ASP A 77 -12.12 6.41 -3.19
C ASP A 77 -11.78 7.85 -2.77
N VAL A 78 -11.25 8.02 -1.56
CA VAL A 78 -10.69 9.31 -1.08
C VAL A 78 -9.52 9.76 -1.98
N CYS A 79 -8.60 8.86 -2.33
CA CYS A 79 -7.47 9.19 -3.22
C CYS A 79 -7.91 9.50 -4.67
N ASN A 80 -8.98 8.86 -5.15
CA ASN A 80 -9.54 9.10 -6.49
C ASN A 80 -10.35 10.40 -6.57
N GLY A 81 -10.70 10.98 -5.43
CA GLY A 81 -11.65 12.10 -5.35
C GLY A 81 -13.05 11.69 -5.81
N THR A 82 -13.41 10.42 -5.60
CA THR A 82 -14.75 9.86 -5.89
C THR A 82 -15.63 9.80 -4.64
N ASP A 83 -15.06 10.09 -3.46
CA ASP A 83 -15.79 10.28 -2.20
C ASP A 83 -16.84 11.40 -2.38
N ARG A 84 -18.11 11.00 -2.53
CA ARG A 84 -19.30 11.84 -2.67
C ARG A 84 -20.41 11.32 -1.80
#